data_AF-E3T876-F1
#
_entry.id   AF-E3T876-F1
#
_cell.length_a   1.000
_cell.length_b   1.000
_cell.length_c   1.000
_cell.angle_alpha   90.00
_cell.angle_beta   90.00
_cell.angle_gamma   90.00
#
_symmetry.space_group_name_H-M   'P 1'
#
loop_
_entity.id
_entity.type
_entity.pdbx_description
1 polymer ?
#
loop_
_entity_poly.entity_id
_entity_poly.type
_entity_poly.pdbx_seq_one_letter_code
_entity_poly.pdbx_strand_id
1 'polypeptide(L)'
;EVMAIGRKFEEAFQKALRMVDENVNGFDPNLKAVKDDELTSPTDKRMFVLAAALKAGYTVDKIYDLTKIDRWFLEKMKNIINVTLSLENLTGKLPTHLLQTAKKMGFSDKQIAELVKSSELAVRKQRREKNILPFVKQIDTVAGEWPASTNYLYLTYNASSHDVEFDEKFIMVIGSGVYRIGSSVEFDWCACGCLRELRNLGKKTIMVNYNPET
;
A
#
# COMPACT_ATOMS: atom_id res chain seq x y z
N GLU A 1 -13.10 6.63 -5.33
CA GLU A 1 -12.42 5.32 -5.18
C GLU A 1 -10.91 5.51 -4.92
N VAL A 2 -10.07 4.46 -4.95
CA VAL A 2 -8.59 4.61 -4.81
C VAL A 2 -7.82 3.75 -5.80
N MET A 3 -6.63 4.19 -6.19
CA MET A 3 -5.72 3.41 -7.03
C MET A 3 -4.32 3.35 -6.40
N ALA A 4 -3.80 2.13 -6.29
CA ALA A 4 -2.46 1.88 -5.79
C ALA A 4 -1.62 1.09 -6.80
N ILE A 5 -0.34 1.44 -6.91
CA ILE A 5 0.59 0.79 -7.83
C ILE A 5 1.68 0.08 -7.02
N GLY A 6 1.99 -1.15 -7.45
CA GLY A 6 3.06 -1.98 -6.91
C GLY A 6 3.48 -3.02 -7.95
N ARG A 7 4.70 -3.56 -7.82
CA ARG A 7 5.20 -4.60 -8.76
C ARG A 7 4.89 -6.02 -8.29
N LYS A 8 4.12 -6.13 -7.21
CA LYS A 8 3.51 -7.36 -6.70
C LYS A 8 2.06 -7.06 -6.32
N PHE A 9 1.20 -8.05 -6.44
CA PHE A 9 -0.20 -7.95 -6.03
C PHE A 9 -0.29 -7.53 -4.56
N GLU A 10 0.45 -8.20 -3.67
CA GLU A 10 0.43 -7.96 -2.23
C GLU A 10 0.82 -6.51 -1.91
N GLU A 11 1.82 -5.98 -2.62
CA GLU A 11 2.27 -4.60 -2.48
C GLU A 11 1.19 -3.60 -2.86
N ALA A 12 0.58 -3.76 -4.04
CA ALA A 12 -0.48 -2.88 -4.53
C ALA A 12 -1.73 -2.99 -3.64
N PHE A 13 -2.13 -4.21 -3.29
CA PHE A 13 -3.31 -4.50 -2.50
C PHE A 13 -3.25 -3.87 -1.10
N GLN A 14 -2.14 -4.04 -0.37
CA GLN A 14 -2.01 -3.42 0.95
C GLN A 14 -1.91 -1.89 0.90
N LYS A 15 -1.32 -1.33 -0.16
CA LYS A 15 -1.33 0.14 -0.37
C LYS A 15 -2.75 0.64 -0.60
N ALA A 16 -3.52 -0.03 -1.46
CA ALA A 16 -4.91 0.33 -1.73
C ALA A 16 -5.75 0.32 -0.45
N LEU A 17 -5.64 -0.72 0.39
CA LEU A 17 -6.37 -0.78 1.66
C LEU A 17 -6.07 0.40 2.58
N ARG A 18 -4.81 0.85 2.67
CA ARG A 18 -4.43 2.04 3.43
C ARG A 18 -4.92 3.36 2.84
N MET A 19 -5.13 3.40 1.54
CA MET A 19 -5.63 4.58 0.84
C MET A 19 -7.14 4.78 1.05
N VAL A 20 -7.89 3.70 1.31
CA VAL A 20 -9.35 3.76 1.53
C VAL A 20 -9.70 4.40 2.88
N ASP A 21 -9.04 3.98 3.95
CA ASP A 21 -9.37 4.38 5.32
C ASP A 21 -8.08 4.55 6.14
N GLU A 22 -7.94 5.70 6.79
CA GLU A 22 -6.78 6.06 7.61
C GLU A 22 -6.60 5.16 8.84
N ASN A 23 -7.68 4.50 9.28
CA ASN A 23 -7.67 3.57 10.40
C ASN A 23 -7.23 2.15 9.97
N VAL A 24 -7.14 1.90 8.66
CA VAL A 24 -6.74 0.61 8.12
C VAL A 24 -5.26 0.65 7.76
N ASN A 25 -4.45 -0.14 8.46
CA ASN A 25 -3.02 -0.17 8.20
C ASN A 25 -2.63 -1.11 7.03
N GLY A 26 -3.56 -1.94 6.53
CA GLY A 26 -3.42 -2.84 5.39
C GLY A 26 -4.34 -4.06 5.54
N PHE A 27 -3.92 -5.24 5.06
CA PHE A 27 -4.72 -6.47 5.15
C PHE A 27 -4.59 -7.13 6.54
N ASP A 28 -5.29 -6.56 7.51
CA ASP A 28 -5.17 -6.91 8.93
C ASP A 28 -6.22 -7.96 9.36
N PRO A 29 -5.79 -9.14 9.86
CA PRO A 29 -6.69 -10.20 10.32
C PRO A 29 -7.30 -9.96 11.71
N ASN A 30 -6.87 -8.95 12.46
CA ASN A 30 -7.31 -8.70 13.83
C ASN A 30 -8.45 -7.68 13.93
N LEU A 31 -8.85 -7.03 12.82
CA LEU A 31 -9.91 -6.01 12.81
C LEU A 31 -11.33 -6.57 12.91
N LYS A 32 -11.55 -7.82 12.47
CA LYS A 32 -12.85 -8.48 12.48
C LYS A 32 -12.71 -9.93 12.93
N ALA A 33 -13.78 -10.46 13.51
CA ALA A 33 -13.87 -11.89 13.81
C ALA A 33 -14.27 -12.67 12.54
N VAL A 34 -13.96 -13.96 12.51
CA VAL A 34 -14.39 -14.87 11.45
C VAL A 34 -15.90 -15.03 11.49
N LYS A 35 -16.55 -14.82 10.34
CA LYS A 35 -17.99 -14.99 10.15
C LYS A 35 -18.27 -15.46 8.72
N ASP A 36 -18.67 -16.72 8.57
CA ASP A 36 -18.89 -17.33 7.25
C ASP A 36 -20.01 -16.63 6.46
N ASP A 37 -21.00 -16.06 7.15
CA ASP A 37 -22.09 -15.27 6.52
C ASP A 37 -21.58 -14.01 5.82
N GLU A 38 -20.62 -13.29 6.40
CA GLU A 38 -20.00 -12.10 5.80
C GLU A 38 -19.00 -12.47 4.68
N LEU A 39 -18.51 -13.71 4.65
CA LEU A 39 -17.74 -14.24 3.51
C LEU A 39 -18.65 -14.59 2.35
N THR A 40 -19.86 -15.10 2.62
CA THR A 40 -20.84 -15.48 1.61
C THR A 40 -21.56 -14.26 1.03
N SER A 41 -21.98 -13.33 1.89
CA SER A 41 -22.68 -12.11 1.51
C SER A 41 -21.71 -10.92 1.43
N PRO A 42 -21.47 -10.32 0.26
CA PRO A 42 -20.49 -9.24 0.14
C PRO A 42 -20.81 -8.01 1.00
N THR A 43 -19.85 -7.59 1.83
CA THR A 43 -19.89 -6.35 2.62
C THR A 43 -18.64 -5.49 2.38
N ASP A 44 -18.69 -4.22 2.78
CA ASP A 44 -17.54 -3.30 2.74
C ASP A 44 -16.38 -3.75 3.64
N LYS A 45 -16.67 -4.55 4.68
CA LYS A 45 -15.67 -5.11 5.62
C LYS A 45 -15.26 -6.55 5.31
N ARG A 46 -15.79 -7.17 4.24
CA ARG A 46 -15.53 -8.57 3.86
C ARG A 46 -14.04 -8.92 3.80
N MET A 47 -13.20 -8.00 3.31
CA MET A 47 -11.76 -8.24 3.21
C MET A 47 -11.10 -8.54 4.57
N PHE A 48 -11.55 -7.90 5.65
CA PHE A 48 -10.99 -8.11 6.98
C PHE A 48 -11.50 -9.41 7.62
N VAL A 49 -12.74 -9.81 7.32
CA VAL A 49 -13.26 -11.13 7.70
C VAL A 49 -12.49 -12.23 6.97
N LEU A 50 -12.15 -12.01 5.69
CA LEU A 50 -11.33 -12.92 4.89
C LEU A 50 -9.92 -13.06 5.47
N ALA A 51 -9.28 -11.94 5.86
CA ALA A 51 -7.99 -11.95 6.55
C ALA A 51 -8.05 -12.78 7.85
N ALA A 52 -9.09 -12.56 8.67
CA ALA A 52 -9.30 -13.32 9.90
C ALA A 52 -9.50 -14.82 9.63
N ALA A 53 -10.27 -15.18 8.60
CA ALA A 53 -10.52 -16.57 8.24
C ALA A 53 -9.24 -17.30 7.81
N LEU A 54 -8.41 -16.63 7.00
CA LEU A 54 -7.08 -17.14 6.63
C LEU A 54 -6.19 -17.35 7.85
N LYS A 55 -6.17 -16.38 8.78
CA LYS A 55 -5.39 -16.49 10.03
C LYS A 55 -5.92 -17.61 10.93
N ALA A 56 -7.23 -17.86 10.95
CA ALA A 56 -7.86 -18.96 11.67
C ALA A 56 -7.64 -20.34 11.02
N GLY A 57 -6.88 -20.43 9.92
CA GLY A 57 -6.50 -21.68 9.28
C GLY A 57 -7.46 -22.18 8.21
N TYR A 58 -8.36 -21.33 7.71
CA TYR A 58 -9.25 -21.73 6.61
C TYR A 58 -8.45 -22.01 5.35
N THR A 59 -8.82 -23.07 4.63
CA THR A 59 -8.18 -23.39 3.34
C THR A 59 -8.62 -22.41 2.26
N VAL A 60 -7.77 -22.24 1.25
CA VAL A 60 -8.10 -21.43 0.06
C VAL A 60 -9.36 -21.95 -0.63
N ASP A 61 -9.54 -23.27 -0.70
CA ASP A 61 -10.75 -23.88 -1.27
C ASP A 61 -12.01 -23.53 -0.48
N LYS A 62 -11.97 -23.61 0.86
CA LYS A 62 -13.11 -23.21 1.69
C LYS A 62 -13.47 -21.74 1.44
N ILE A 63 -12.48 -20.85 1.41
CA ILE A 63 -12.73 -19.42 1.17
C ILE A 63 -13.23 -19.17 -0.26
N TYR A 64 -12.71 -19.88 -1.26
CA TYR A 64 -13.22 -19.83 -2.63
C TYR A 64 -14.70 -20.23 -2.66
N ASP A 65 -15.07 -21.32 -1.99
CA ASP A 65 -16.45 -21.80 -2.00
C ASP A 65 -17.43 -20.80 -1.38
N LEU A 66 -17.02 -20.13 -0.30
CA LEU A 66 -17.79 -19.07 0.34
C LEU A 66 -17.81 -17.78 -0.50
N THR A 67 -16.68 -17.39 -1.08
CA THR A 67 -16.52 -16.01 -1.59
C THR A 67 -16.63 -15.87 -3.10
N LYS A 68 -16.33 -16.94 -3.84
CA LYS A 68 -16.07 -16.99 -5.29
C LYS A 68 -14.93 -16.08 -5.77
N ILE A 69 -14.10 -15.58 -4.86
CA ILE A 69 -12.85 -14.89 -5.22
C ILE A 69 -11.87 -15.94 -5.74
N ASP A 70 -11.30 -15.70 -6.91
CA ASP A 70 -10.39 -16.66 -7.54
C ASP A 70 -9.23 -17.07 -6.62
N ARG A 71 -8.88 -18.36 -6.67
CA ARG A 71 -7.86 -18.97 -5.82
C ARG A 71 -6.51 -18.26 -5.92
N TRP A 72 -6.16 -17.71 -7.08
CA TRP A 72 -4.92 -16.96 -7.25
C TRP A 72 -4.85 -15.77 -6.28
N PHE A 73 -5.92 -14.97 -6.18
CA PHE A 73 -5.96 -13.83 -5.25
C PHE A 73 -5.93 -14.29 -3.80
N LEU A 74 -6.67 -15.36 -3.48
CA LEU A 74 -6.71 -15.92 -2.14
C LEU A 74 -5.32 -16.43 -1.70
N GLU A 75 -4.56 -17.04 -2.61
CA GLU A 75 -3.18 -17.48 -2.32
C GLU A 75 -2.26 -16.28 -2.08
N LYS A 76 -2.42 -15.17 -2.83
CA LYS A 76 -1.67 -13.93 -2.55
C LYS A 76 -2.05 -13.31 -1.20
N MET A 77 -3.32 -13.32 -0.83
CA MET A 77 -3.78 -12.86 0.48
C MET A 77 -3.23 -13.77 1.59
N LYS A 78 -3.20 -15.08 1.37
CA LYS A 78 -2.60 -16.05 2.30
C LYS A 78 -1.10 -15.79 2.50
N ASN A 79 -0.36 -15.42 1.45
CA ASN A 79 1.05 -15.03 1.59
C ASN A 79 1.22 -13.88 2.59
N ILE A 80 0.34 -12.87 2.52
CA ILE A 80 0.35 -11.73 3.46
C ILE A 80 0.16 -12.26 4.89
N ILE A 81 -0.85 -13.12 5.12
CA ILE A 81 -1.10 -13.71 6.44
C ILE A 81 0.07 -14.56 6.93
N ASN A 82 0.75 -15.31 6.06
CA ASN A 82 1.94 -16.07 6.45
C ASN A 82 3.05 -15.15 6.97
N VAL A 83 3.26 -13.98 6.36
CA VAL A 83 4.23 -12.98 6.86
C VAL A 83 3.74 -12.36 8.16
N THR A 84 2.44 -12.08 8.29
CA THR A 84 1.84 -11.61 9.54
C THR A 84 2.13 -12.57 10.69
N LEU A 85 1.87 -13.87 10.51
CA LEU A 85 2.17 -14.90 11.50
C LEU A 85 3.67 -15.00 11.80
N SER A 86 4.52 -14.86 10.78
CA SER A 86 5.98 -14.87 10.97
C SER A 86 6.47 -13.70 11.82
N LEU A 87 5.83 -12.53 11.69
CA LEU A 87 6.13 -11.35 12.50
C LEU A 87 5.58 -11.48 13.93
N GLU A 88 4.36 -12.00 14.10
CA GLU A 88 3.73 -12.20 15.41
C GLU A 88 4.46 -13.24 16.27
N ASN A 89 4.95 -14.32 15.65
CA ASN A 89 5.68 -15.39 16.33
C ASN A 89 7.14 -15.05 16.61
N LEU A 90 7.61 -13.87 16.22
CA LEU A 90 8.98 -13.47 16.40
C LEU A 90 9.28 -13.24 17.89
N THR A 91 10.24 -13.99 18.42
CA THR A 91 10.80 -13.76 19.75
C THR A 91 12.11 -12.96 19.63
N GLY A 92 12.04 -11.66 19.95
CA GLY A 92 13.21 -10.78 19.98
C GLY A 92 13.33 -9.84 18.78
N LYS A 93 14.55 -9.69 18.25
CA LYS A 93 14.86 -8.62 17.28
C LYS A 93 14.35 -8.96 15.88
N LEU A 94 13.71 -7.98 15.23
CA LEU A 94 13.25 -8.08 13.84
C LEU A 94 14.41 -8.36 12.87
N PRO A 95 14.43 -9.53 12.20
CA PRO A 95 15.48 -9.85 11.23
C PRO A 95 15.39 -8.98 9.98
N THR A 96 16.54 -8.59 9.42
CA THR A 96 16.60 -7.76 8.20
C THR A 96 15.89 -8.39 7.01
N HIS A 97 16.04 -9.71 6.81
CA HIS A 97 15.40 -10.42 5.68
C HIS A 97 13.88 -10.43 5.80
N LEU A 98 13.35 -10.57 7.01
CA LEU A 98 11.91 -10.56 7.27
C LEU A 98 11.35 -9.15 7.07
N LEU A 99 12.05 -8.13 7.57
CA LEU A 99 11.70 -6.73 7.30
C LEU A 99 11.68 -6.44 5.79
N GLN A 100 12.71 -6.84 5.04
CA GLN A 100 12.75 -6.65 3.59
C GLN A 100 11.60 -7.36 2.86
N THR A 101 11.31 -8.60 3.26
CA THR A 101 10.20 -9.39 2.72
C THR A 101 8.86 -8.72 2.98
N ALA A 102 8.61 -8.29 4.22
CA ALA A 102 7.39 -7.57 4.60
C ALA A 102 7.23 -6.27 3.77
N LYS A 103 8.30 -5.48 3.60
CA LYS A 103 8.24 -4.26 2.77
C LYS A 103 7.91 -4.56 1.31
N LYS A 104 8.54 -5.59 0.71
CA LYS A 104 8.26 -6.05 -0.66
C LYS A 104 6.84 -6.56 -0.85
N MET A 105 6.17 -6.99 0.22
CA MET A 105 4.76 -7.42 0.22
C MET A 105 3.78 -6.32 0.63
N GLY A 106 4.24 -5.08 0.80
CA GLY A 106 3.37 -3.92 1.05
C GLY A 106 3.07 -3.62 2.51
N PHE A 107 3.73 -4.25 3.48
CA PHE A 107 3.53 -3.94 4.89
C PHE A 107 4.02 -2.52 5.23
N SER A 108 3.22 -1.74 5.94
CA SER A 108 3.63 -0.43 6.47
C SER A 108 4.56 -0.59 7.68
N ASP A 109 5.31 0.46 8.01
CA ASP A 109 6.16 0.43 9.22
C ASP A 109 5.29 0.30 10.49
N LYS A 110 4.09 0.89 10.47
CA LYS A 110 3.07 0.81 11.52
C LYS A 110 2.53 -0.61 11.71
N GLN A 111 2.14 -1.31 10.64
CA GLN A 111 1.71 -2.72 10.72
C GLN A 111 2.79 -3.60 11.32
N ILE A 112 4.04 -3.47 10.85
CA ILE A 112 5.15 -4.28 11.35
C ILE A 112 5.37 -4.00 12.84
N ALA A 113 5.33 -2.73 13.25
CA ALA A 113 5.50 -2.33 14.64
C ALA A 113 4.43 -2.94 15.56
N GLU A 114 3.16 -2.93 15.15
CA GLU A 114 2.05 -3.55 15.88
C GLU A 114 2.28 -5.06 16.07
N LEU A 115 2.68 -5.78 15.02
CA LEU A 115 2.89 -7.23 15.05
C LEU A 115 4.09 -7.65 15.93
N VAL A 116 5.17 -6.87 15.92
CA VAL A 116 6.38 -7.16 16.73
C VAL A 116 6.41 -6.44 18.08
N LYS A 117 5.28 -5.81 18.48
CA LYS A 117 5.14 -5.06 19.74
C LYS A 117 6.22 -3.98 19.94
N SER A 118 6.48 -3.22 18.89
CA SER A 118 7.44 -2.11 18.87
C SER A 118 6.76 -0.80 18.45
N SER A 119 7.53 0.29 18.29
CA SER A 119 7.03 1.56 17.78
C SER A 119 7.32 1.72 16.28
N GLU A 120 6.45 2.43 15.58
CA GLU A 120 6.64 2.75 14.15
C GLU A 120 7.99 3.43 13.90
N LEU A 121 8.38 4.37 14.77
CA LEU A 121 9.65 5.09 14.68
C LEU A 121 10.86 4.14 14.79
N ALA A 122 10.79 3.13 15.68
CA ALA A 122 11.87 2.16 15.83
C ALA A 122 12.00 1.28 14.57
N VAL A 123 10.89 0.79 14.03
CA VAL A 123 10.88 0.01 12.78
C VAL A 123 11.40 0.86 11.61
N ARG A 124 10.94 2.11 11.49
CA ARG A 124 11.40 3.04 10.46
C ARG A 124 12.90 3.32 10.56
N LYS A 125 13.42 3.53 11.78
CA LYS A 125 14.85 3.75 12.04
C LYS A 125 15.66 2.53 11.60
N GLN A 126 15.30 1.34 12.07
CA GLN A 126 15.96 0.10 11.68
C GLN A 126 15.93 -0.11 10.15
N ARG A 127 14.78 0.14 9.52
CA ARG A 127 14.61 0.02 8.07
C ARG A 127 15.58 0.94 7.31
N ARG A 128 15.73 2.19 7.75
CA ARG A 128 16.67 3.17 7.16
C ARG A 128 18.12 2.78 7.41
N GLU A 129 18.48 2.36 8.62
CA GLU A 129 19.84 1.90 8.97
C GLU A 129 20.29 0.68 8.14
N LYS A 130 19.32 -0.14 7.70
CA LYS A 130 19.58 -1.29 6.84
C LYS A 130 19.44 -0.99 5.34
N ASN A 131 19.30 0.28 4.97
CA ASN A 131 19.10 0.73 3.59
C ASN A 131 17.93 0.04 2.85
N ILE A 132 16.87 -0.30 3.58
CA ILE A 132 15.65 -0.87 3.01
C ILE A 132 14.71 0.29 2.64
N LEU A 133 14.99 0.90 1.50
CA LEU A 133 14.25 2.05 0.99
C LEU A 133 13.44 1.66 -0.26
N PRO A 134 12.28 2.29 -0.51
CA PRO A 134 11.59 2.12 -1.79
C PRO A 134 12.34 2.89 -2.88
N PHE A 135 12.11 2.46 -4.13
CA PHE A 135 12.60 3.12 -5.33
C PHE A 135 11.47 3.84 -6.06
N VAL A 136 11.82 4.87 -6.81
CA VAL A 136 10.90 5.65 -7.65
C VAL A 136 10.93 5.06 -9.05
N LYS A 137 9.76 4.70 -9.56
CA LYS A 137 9.58 4.10 -10.89
C LYS A 137 8.60 4.90 -11.73
N GLN A 138 8.87 4.96 -13.04
CA GLN A 138 8.03 5.63 -14.03
C GLN A 138 6.94 4.70 -14.56
N ILE A 139 5.82 5.30 -14.96
CA ILE A 139 4.80 4.67 -15.80
C ILE A 139 4.99 5.22 -17.20
N ASP A 140 5.42 4.35 -18.11
CA ASP A 140 5.86 4.71 -19.46
C ASP A 140 4.93 4.19 -20.56
N THR A 141 3.91 3.39 -20.21
CA THR A 141 2.97 2.68 -21.11
C THR A 141 3.59 1.56 -21.97
N VAL A 142 4.92 1.42 -21.99
CA VAL A 142 5.67 0.50 -22.87
C VAL A 142 6.60 -0.46 -22.11
N ALA A 143 6.47 -0.53 -20.78
CA ALA A 143 7.21 -1.44 -19.92
C ALA A 143 8.75 -1.36 -20.08
N GLY A 144 9.27 -0.16 -20.30
CA GLY A 144 10.69 0.14 -20.46
C GLY A 144 11.24 -0.02 -21.87
N GLU A 145 10.38 -0.26 -22.88
CA GLU A 145 10.84 -0.34 -24.29
C GLU A 145 11.45 0.97 -24.79
N TRP A 146 10.83 2.09 -24.40
CA TRP A 146 11.27 3.44 -24.78
C TRP A 146 11.36 4.34 -23.54
N PRO A 147 12.31 5.30 -23.52
CA PRO A 147 12.40 6.27 -22.43
C PRO A 147 11.10 7.08 -22.29
N ALA A 148 10.58 7.17 -21.06
CA ALA A 148 9.41 7.99 -20.78
C ALA A 148 9.75 9.49 -20.90
N SER A 149 8.91 10.24 -21.61
CA SER A 149 9.02 11.70 -21.69
C SER A 149 8.37 12.41 -20.48
N THR A 150 7.61 11.68 -19.66
CA THR A 150 6.81 12.22 -18.55
C THR A 150 7.13 11.58 -17.21
N ASN A 151 7.11 12.37 -16.14
CA ASN A 151 7.31 11.90 -14.77
C ASN A 151 5.98 11.53 -14.10
N TYR A 152 5.33 10.47 -14.58
CA TYR A 152 4.24 9.81 -13.85
C TYR A 152 4.82 8.66 -13.03
N LEU A 153 4.78 8.79 -11.70
CA LEU A 153 5.68 8.04 -10.81
C LEU A 153 4.92 7.21 -9.76
N TYR A 154 5.52 6.10 -9.34
CA TYR A 154 5.10 5.36 -8.15
C TYR A 154 6.32 4.86 -7.36
N LEU A 155 6.09 4.55 -6.08
CA LEU A 155 7.11 3.97 -5.20
C LEU A 155 6.98 2.45 -5.12
N THR A 156 8.09 1.72 -5.15
CA THR A 156 8.09 0.26 -4.92
C THR A 156 9.32 -0.24 -4.18
N TYR A 157 9.15 -1.25 -3.33
CA TYR A 157 10.28 -1.99 -2.74
C TYR A 157 10.82 -3.12 -3.64
N ASN A 158 10.16 -3.37 -4.78
CA ASN A 158 10.48 -4.44 -5.72
C ASN A 158 11.31 -3.90 -6.90
N ALA A 159 12.39 -3.18 -6.61
CA ALA A 159 13.30 -2.63 -7.60
C ALA A 159 14.73 -2.55 -7.05
N SER A 160 15.68 -2.16 -7.90
CA SER A 160 17.11 -2.02 -7.58
C SER A 160 17.68 -0.62 -7.85
N SER A 161 16.94 0.24 -8.53
CA SER A 161 17.36 1.61 -8.91
C SER A 161 16.15 2.52 -9.04
N HIS A 162 16.37 3.83 -9.03
CA HIS A 162 15.38 4.84 -9.40
C HIS A 162 15.36 5.04 -10.92
N ASP A 163 14.22 5.44 -11.49
CA ASP A 163 14.10 5.80 -12.92
C ASP A 163 14.32 7.31 -13.16
N VAL A 164 14.48 8.10 -12.10
CA VAL A 164 14.66 9.55 -12.14
C VAL A 164 15.76 9.98 -11.17
N GLU A 165 16.39 11.10 -11.47
CA GLU A 165 17.36 11.78 -10.60
C GLU A 165 16.67 12.77 -9.64
N PHE A 166 17.36 13.13 -8.55
CA PHE A 166 16.83 13.97 -7.48
C PHE A 166 17.63 15.27 -7.29
N ASP A 167 18.10 15.85 -8.40
CA ASP A 167 19.06 16.96 -8.39
C ASP A 167 18.44 18.33 -8.10
N GLU A 168 17.11 18.41 -8.09
CA GLU A 168 16.38 19.67 -8.02
C GLU A 168 15.52 19.77 -6.76
N LYS A 169 15.26 21.00 -6.33
CA LYS A 169 14.33 21.28 -5.23
C LYS A 169 12.92 21.46 -5.80
N PHE A 170 12.00 20.66 -5.28
CA PHE A 170 10.59 20.72 -5.65
C PHE A 170 9.74 21.16 -4.45
N ILE A 171 8.62 21.83 -4.76
CA ILE A 171 7.56 22.11 -3.79
C ILE A 171 6.55 20.96 -3.86
N MET A 172 6.31 20.29 -2.73
CA MET A 172 5.33 19.21 -2.66
C MET A 172 3.92 19.77 -2.41
N VAL A 173 2.96 19.35 -3.24
CA VAL A 173 1.53 19.59 -3.03
C VAL A 173 0.89 18.23 -2.74
N ILE A 174 0.18 18.15 -1.61
CA ILE A 174 -0.48 16.93 -1.15
C ILE A 174 -1.96 17.04 -1.54
N GLY A 175 -2.45 16.09 -2.33
CA GLY A 175 -3.84 16.03 -2.77
C GLY A 175 -4.80 15.63 -1.66
N SER A 176 -6.10 15.67 -1.97
CA SER A 176 -7.19 15.37 -1.04
C SER A 176 -7.31 13.89 -0.66
N GLY A 177 -6.72 13.00 -1.45
CA GLY A 177 -6.96 11.56 -1.34
C GLY A 177 -8.39 11.19 -1.76
N VAL A 178 -8.90 10.10 -1.17
CA VAL A 178 -10.20 9.52 -1.55
C VAL A 178 -11.38 10.44 -1.25
N TYR A 179 -12.24 10.63 -2.25
CA TYR A 179 -13.51 11.32 -2.07
C TYR A 179 -14.42 10.57 -1.09
N ARG A 180 -15.07 11.33 -0.21
CA ARG A 180 -16.04 10.86 0.79
C ARG A 180 -17.02 11.98 1.12
N ILE A 181 -18.12 11.68 1.79
CA ILE A 181 -19.05 12.72 2.25
C ILE A 181 -18.28 13.72 3.12
N GLY A 182 -18.30 15.00 2.74
CA GLY A 182 -17.53 16.07 3.37
C GLY A 182 -16.13 16.33 2.80
N SER A 183 -15.68 15.55 1.81
CA SER A 183 -14.44 15.80 1.05
C SER A 183 -14.60 15.36 -0.41
N SER A 184 -14.84 16.31 -1.31
CA SER A 184 -15.10 16.05 -2.73
C SER A 184 -14.21 16.92 -3.64
N VAL A 185 -14.69 17.19 -4.86
CA VAL A 185 -13.95 17.80 -5.98
C VAL A 185 -13.43 19.21 -5.67
N GLU A 186 -14.03 19.91 -4.70
CA GLU A 186 -13.58 21.22 -4.25
C GLU A 186 -12.11 21.22 -3.81
N PHE A 187 -11.64 20.13 -3.20
CA PHE A 187 -10.24 20.02 -2.75
C PHE A 187 -9.28 19.74 -3.92
N ASP A 188 -9.75 19.06 -4.96
CA ASP A 188 -8.96 18.86 -6.17
C ASP A 188 -8.82 20.17 -6.96
N TRP A 189 -9.90 20.97 -7.04
CA TRP A 189 -9.86 22.30 -7.62
C TRP A 189 -8.82 23.20 -6.92
N CYS A 190 -8.78 23.16 -5.58
CA CYS A 190 -7.76 23.87 -4.78
C CYS A 190 -6.33 23.39 -5.10
N ALA A 191 -6.11 22.08 -5.19
CA ALA A 191 -4.79 21.51 -5.52
C ALA A 191 -4.33 21.90 -6.94
N CYS A 192 -5.23 21.80 -7.92
CA CYS A 192 -5.00 22.23 -9.29
C CYS A 192 -4.69 23.73 -9.38
N GLY A 193 -5.45 24.57 -8.66
CA GLY A 193 -5.19 26.00 -8.56
C GLY A 193 -3.80 26.31 -8.00
N CYS A 194 -3.43 25.67 -6.89
CA CYS A 194 -2.11 25.80 -6.28
C CYS A 194 -0.98 25.40 -7.25
N LEU A 195 -1.12 24.25 -7.93
CA LEU A 195 -0.12 23.78 -8.91
C LEU A 195 0.01 24.74 -10.11
N ARG A 196 -1.09 25.31 -10.60
CA ARG A 196 -1.08 26.32 -11.67
C ARG A 196 -0.34 27.58 -11.25
N GLU A 197 -0.60 28.08 -10.04
CA GLU A 197 0.10 29.27 -9.54
C GLU A 197 1.59 29.03 -9.28
N LEU A 198 1.94 27.90 -8.69
CA LEU A 198 3.35 27.52 -8.52
C LEU A 198 4.07 27.43 -9.86
N ARG A 199 3.41 26.90 -10.90
CA ARG A 199 3.95 26.88 -12.26
C ARG A 199 4.11 28.28 -12.85
N ASN A 200 3.12 29.17 -12.67
CA ASN A 200 3.20 30.56 -13.12
C ASN A 200 4.37 31.31 -12.46
N LEU A 201 4.69 30.97 -11.20
CA LEU A 201 5.83 31.49 -10.45
C LEU A 201 7.18 30.80 -10.81
N GLY A 202 7.20 29.95 -11.84
CA GLY A 202 8.39 29.21 -12.26
C GLY A 202 8.91 28.20 -11.24
N LYS A 203 8.07 27.74 -10.31
CA LYS A 203 8.45 26.75 -9.30
C LYS A 203 8.21 25.33 -9.81
N LYS A 204 9.15 24.43 -9.51
CA LYS A 204 9.01 23.00 -9.79
C LYS A 204 8.21 22.33 -8.68
N THR A 205 7.27 21.48 -9.05
CA THR A 205 6.29 20.90 -8.12
C THR A 205 6.26 19.38 -8.17
N ILE A 206 5.95 18.73 -7.05
CA ILE A 206 5.60 17.31 -6.96
C ILE A 206 4.19 17.21 -6.40
N MET A 207 3.28 16.59 -7.15
CA MET A 207 1.93 16.27 -6.67
C MET A 207 1.93 14.84 -6.10
N VAL A 208 1.33 14.66 -4.92
CA VAL A 208 1.11 13.34 -4.34
C VAL A 208 -0.38 13.15 -4.10
N ASN A 209 -1.00 12.27 -4.88
CA ASN A 209 -2.40 11.88 -4.72
C ASN A 209 -2.58 10.40 -5.11
N TYR A 210 -3.73 9.82 -4.73
CA TYR A 210 -4.07 8.43 -5.01
C TYR A 210 -5.54 8.23 -5.39
N ASN A 211 -6.28 9.32 -5.62
CA ASN A 211 -7.61 9.27 -6.21
C ASN A 211 -7.48 9.21 -7.75
N PRO A 212 -7.97 8.15 -8.42
CA PRO A 212 -7.90 8.05 -9.88
C PRO A 212 -8.92 8.93 -10.60
N GLU A 213 -9.88 9.53 -9.88
CA GLU A 213 -10.89 10.43 -10.44
C GLU A 213 -10.37 11.87 -10.66
N THR A 214 -9.13 12.16 -10.24
CA THR A 214 -8.46 13.47 -10.30
C THR A 214 -7.25 13.47 -11.23
#